data_AF-A0A850GBB2-F1
#
_entry.id   AF-A0A850GBB2-F1
#
_cell.length_a   1.000
_cell.length_b   1.000
_cell.length_c   1.000
_cell.angle_alpha   90.00
_cell.angle_beta   90.00
_cell.angle_gamma   90.00
#
_symmetry.space_group_name_H-M   'P 1'
#
loop_
_entity.id
_entity.type
_entity.pdbx_description
1 polymer ?
#
loop_
_entity_poly.entity_id
_entity_poly.type
_entity_poly.pdbx_seq_one_letter_code
_entity_poly.pdbx_strand_id
1 'polypeptide(L)'
;MTRTRSTGRRGARPIALLAAAMLGGVFGGCRVERPNPDHCFFAEGDRTCDELDPSLPFCVEPECSAAPYGCVAEPPVDGCYSPCGNGTLAGQDASCIEVSDESDTGTAETETGSGTGDELGTDTDAECISHEDCPESSPYCLLGECVGCDATPEPEEACFALTGGQATVCLEGECVECSADNPQPCIDDALVCDTDAHACIACSAHDQCAGGAGCDLALGLCLRPDMVWHVDGDGGQDFETIAEAVDAIGDGSGTIILHELDTPGYAEGVSLAGDRALALLGAEGEYPRLQMSPVSLEAGDGARLYARGLLLYGDSGAVVSGAHLELDRVRVAPAQVNALVVEDGVLRMRNSMLRSGLGMDAVLDVTGVSDIDVRYSTLVGFTDEPALLCQATLVPGSRIRNSILVNLGDTPAVQCAGLTYEGNGLEDATGFSGNSTIGDADLDWFVDLLFADFHLTVVAPVAVATAASWSEGDPLVDFDGEARPATEGSPDFAGADRLP
;
A
#
# COMPACT_ATOMS: atom_id res chain seq x y z
N MET A 1 -68.97 35.59 -25.12
CA MET A 1 -69.12 36.32 -23.84
C MET A 1 -68.21 35.68 -22.82
N THR A 2 -67.21 36.45 -22.42
CA THR A 2 -65.95 36.07 -21.77
C THR A 2 -66.18 35.81 -20.27
N ARG A 3 -65.79 34.63 -19.77
CA ARG A 3 -65.71 34.35 -18.32
C ARG A 3 -64.26 34.41 -17.87
N THR A 4 -63.95 35.45 -17.12
CA THR A 4 -62.72 35.66 -16.35
C THR A 4 -62.65 34.67 -15.18
N ARG A 5 -61.55 33.91 -15.08
CA ARG A 5 -61.19 33.12 -13.89
C ARG A 5 -60.10 33.83 -13.11
N SER A 6 -60.40 34.03 -11.84
CA SER A 6 -59.61 34.67 -10.78
C SER A 6 -58.31 33.90 -10.47
N THR A 7 -57.20 34.62 -10.43
CA THR A 7 -55.88 34.18 -9.95
C THR A 7 -55.85 34.17 -8.41
N GLY A 8 -55.61 33.00 -7.83
CA GLY A 8 -55.38 32.84 -6.39
C GLY A 8 -53.90 33.08 -6.05
N ARG A 9 -53.61 34.19 -5.37
CA ARG A 9 -52.34 34.44 -4.67
C ARG A 9 -52.22 33.49 -3.47
N ARG A 10 -51.21 32.63 -3.44
CA ARG A 10 -50.69 32.03 -2.20
C ARG A 10 -49.47 32.84 -1.76
N GLY A 11 -49.49 33.30 -0.51
CA GLY A 11 -48.47 34.15 0.08
C GLY A 11 -47.18 33.38 0.34
N ALA A 12 -46.07 33.98 -0.08
CA ALA A 12 -44.74 33.62 0.38
C ALA A 12 -44.58 34.07 1.84
N ARG A 13 -44.20 33.14 2.72
CA ARG A 13 -43.65 33.45 4.04
C ARG A 13 -42.13 33.58 3.89
N PRO A 14 -41.50 34.65 4.38
CA PRO A 14 -40.05 34.72 4.43
C PRO A 14 -39.54 33.83 5.57
N ILE A 15 -38.75 32.82 5.22
CA ILE A 15 -37.88 32.11 6.17
C ILE A 15 -36.65 32.99 6.35
N ALA A 16 -36.55 33.63 7.51
CA ALA A 16 -35.34 34.31 7.94
C ALA A 16 -34.30 33.24 8.31
N LEU A 17 -33.36 32.98 7.40
CA LEU A 17 -32.13 32.25 7.71
C LEU A 17 -31.23 33.16 8.55
N LEU A 18 -31.02 32.77 9.80
CA LEU A 18 -29.97 33.31 10.66
C LEU A 18 -28.64 32.70 10.17
N ALA A 19 -27.84 33.50 9.47
CA ALA A 19 -26.44 33.17 9.20
C ALA A 19 -25.62 33.47 10.46
N ALA A 20 -25.27 32.43 11.22
CA ALA A 20 -24.24 32.50 12.24
C ALA A 20 -22.92 32.01 11.61
N ALA A 21 -22.11 32.96 11.17
CA ALA A 21 -20.74 32.72 10.76
C ALA A 21 -19.88 32.49 12.01
N MET A 22 -19.46 31.24 12.23
CA MET A 22 -18.36 30.90 13.14
C MET A 22 -17.08 30.77 12.29
N LEU A 23 -16.39 31.90 12.11
CA LEU A 23 -15.00 31.93 11.69
C LEU A 23 -14.13 31.57 12.91
N GLY A 24 -13.74 30.31 12.99
CA GLY A 24 -12.76 29.80 13.95
C GLY A 24 -11.57 29.22 13.20
N GLY A 25 -10.76 30.08 12.58
CA GLY A 25 -9.51 29.67 11.95
C GLY A 25 -8.49 29.27 13.01
N VAL A 26 -8.23 27.97 13.13
CA VAL A 26 -7.03 27.47 13.80
C VAL A 26 -5.90 27.57 12.79
N PHE A 27 -5.15 28.67 12.85
CA PHE A 27 -3.83 28.73 12.21
C PHE A 27 -2.91 27.78 12.99
N GLY A 28 -2.84 26.52 12.55
CA GLY A 28 -1.72 25.64 12.85
C GLY A 28 -0.48 26.23 12.17
N GLY A 29 0.20 27.14 12.85
CA GLY A 29 1.49 27.61 12.37
C GLY A 29 2.45 26.43 12.39
N CYS A 30 2.98 26.04 11.22
CA CYS A 30 4.11 25.11 11.12
C CYS A 30 5.19 25.59 12.10
N ARG A 31 5.40 24.85 13.19
CA ARG A 31 6.58 25.05 14.03
C ARG A 31 7.73 24.52 13.20
N VAL A 32 8.39 25.42 12.47
CA VAL A 32 9.73 25.15 11.97
C VAL A 32 10.58 25.03 13.23
N GLU A 33 10.78 23.80 13.67
CA GLU A 33 11.72 23.48 14.73
C GLU A 33 13.09 23.88 14.18
N ARG A 34 13.56 25.05 14.59
CA ARG A 34 14.89 25.51 14.19
C ARG A 34 15.86 24.59 14.90
N PRO A 35 16.79 23.94 14.17
CA PRO A 35 17.79 23.10 14.79
C PRO A 35 18.49 23.88 15.90
N ASN A 36 18.69 23.25 17.06
CA ASN A 36 19.40 23.87 18.17
C ASN A 36 20.85 24.15 17.72
N PRO A 37 21.26 25.42 17.53
CA PRO A 37 22.60 25.73 17.04
C PRO A 37 23.71 25.31 18.03
N ASP A 38 23.35 25.04 19.29
CA ASP A 38 24.27 24.59 20.33
C ASP A 38 24.44 23.06 20.35
N HIS A 39 23.71 22.31 19.52
CA HIS A 39 23.90 20.87 19.39
C HIS A 39 25.27 20.59 18.74
N CYS A 40 26.03 19.64 19.27
CA CYS A 40 27.40 19.34 18.81
C CYS A 40 27.48 19.10 17.30
N PHE A 41 26.43 18.48 16.73
CA PHE A 41 26.28 18.22 15.30
C PHE A 41 26.33 19.49 14.45
N PHE A 42 25.74 20.60 14.92
CA PHE A 42 25.78 21.89 14.21
C PHE A 42 26.92 22.80 14.69
N ALA A 43 27.65 22.38 15.73
CA ALA A 43 28.79 23.07 16.30
C ALA A 43 30.11 22.41 15.86
N GLU A 44 31.06 22.20 16.78
CA GLU A 44 32.42 21.72 16.50
C GLU A 44 32.61 20.23 16.85
N GLY A 45 31.53 19.44 16.77
CA GLY A 45 31.55 17.98 16.93
C GLY A 45 32.02 17.55 18.32
N ASP A 46 32.93 16.58 18.36
CA ASP A 46 33.47 16.02 19.60
C ASP A 46 34.15 17.09 20.46
N ARG A 47 34.77 18.11 19.85
CA ARG A 47 35.37 19.22 20.61
C ARG A 47 34.33 19.99 21.42
N THR A 48 33.13 20.19 20.87
CA THR A 48 32.03 20.83 21.62
C THR A 48 31.64 19.97 22.82
N CYS A 49 31.60 18.65 22.64
CA CYS A 49 31.24 17.72 23.69
C CYS A 49 32.31 17.62 24.78
N ASP A 50 33.60 17.53 24.43
CA ASP A 50 34.72 17.53 25.38
C ASP A 50 34.79 18.83 26.21
N GLU A 51 34.48 19.99 25.60
CA GLU A 51 34.43 21.27 26.30
C GLU A 51 33.22 21.40 27.25
N LEU A 52 32.06 20.82 26.89
CA LEU A 52 30.84 20.84 27.70
C LEU A 52 30.90 19.85 28.87
N ASP A 53 31.27 18.61 28.59
CA ASP A 53 31.40 17.52 29.55
C ASP A 53 32.39 16.46 29.04
N PRO A 54 33.63 16.42 29.58
CA PRO A 54 34.65 15.43 29.20
C PRO A 54 34.25 13.97 29.42
N SER A 55 33.16 13.70 30.15
CA SER A 55 32.62 12.34 30.31
C SER A 55 31.70 11.89 29.17
N LEU A 56 31.33 12.80 28.26
CA LEU A 56 30.48 12.56 27.10
C LEU A 56 31.18 13.04 25.82
N PRO A 57 32.37 12.54 25.47
CA PRO A 57 33.23 13.20 24.49
C PRO A 57 32.78 13.05 23.03
N PHE A 58 31.77 12.23 22.74
CA PHE A 58 31.38 11.90 21.36
C PHE A 58 30.11 12.62 20.93
N CYS A 59 30.11 13.14 19.71
CA CYS A 59 28.99 13.82 19.12
C CYS A 59 28.11 12.89 18.25
N VAL A 60 26.82 12.81 18.57
CA VAL A 60 25.80 12.08 17.80
C VAL A 60 24.85 13.06 17.11
N GLU A 61 24.36 12.71 15.92
CA GLU A 61 23.38 13.54 15.22
C GLU A 61 21.99 13.54 15.89
N PRO A 62 21.15 14.58 15.67
CA PRO A 62 19.88 14.75 16.39
C PRO A 62 18.87 13.61 16.19
N GLU A 63 18.90 12.94 15.03
CA GLU A 63 17.95 11.85 14.71
C GLU A 63 18.34 10.54 15.40
N CYS A 64 19.63 10.35 15.71
CA CYS A 64 20.13 9.13 16.32
C CYS A 64 20.10 9.13 17.85
N SER A 65 19.86 10.28 18.51
CA SER A 65 19.81 10.33 19.97
C SER A 65 19.10 11.57 20.51
N ALA A 66 18.37 11.40 21.62
CA ALA A 66 17.79 12.50 22.39
C ALA A 66 18.75 13.10 23.44
N ALA A 67 20.06 12.82 23.34
CA ALA A 67 21.06 13.32 24.28
C ALA A 67 21.08 14.86 24.33
N PRO A 68 21.13 15.48 25.53
CA PRO A 68 21.29 16.93 25.64
C PRO A 68 22.53 17.40 24.87
N TYR A 69 22.31 18.33 23.93
CA TYR A 69 23.35 18.85 23.02
C TYR A 69 24.02 17.81 22.09
N GLY A 70 23.51 16.58 22.02
CA GLY A 70 24.05 15.52 21.17
C GLY A 70 25.33 14.86 21.70
N CYS A 71 25.67 15.01 22.99
CA CYS A 71 26.91 14.44 23.54
C CYS A 71 26.67 13.11 24.26
N VAL A 72 27.45 12.09 23.92
CA VAL A 72 27.34 10.72 24.46
C VAL A 72 28.69 10.16 24.94
N ALA A 73 28.63 9.19 25.85
CA ALA A 73 29.81 8.61 26.52
C ALA A 73 30.59 7.62 25.64
N GLU A 74 29.90 6.94 24.73
CA GLU A 74 30.45 5.92 23.84
C GLU A 74 30.33 6.38 22.39
N PRO A 75 31.29 6.03 21.51
CA PRO A 75 31.22 6.37 20.10
C PRO A 75 29.91 5.84 19.48
N PRO A 76 29.12 6.68 18.80
CA PRO A 76 27.96 6.22 18.03
C PRO A 76 28.39 5.27 16.90
N VAL A 77 27.45 4.47 16.42
CA VAL A 77 27.65 3.63 15.23
C VAL A 77 27.91 4.49 13.99
N ASP A 78 28.60 3.90 13.00
CA ASP A 78 28.83 4.52 11.70
C ASP A 78 27.48 4.92 11.06
N GLY A 79 27.39 6.19 10.66
CA GLY A 79 26.14 6.80 10.18
C GLY A 79 25.52 7.81 11.15
N CYS A 80 25.77 7.69 12.47
CA CYS A 80 25.25 8.62 13.47
C CYS A 80 26.33 9.52 14.11
N TYR A 81 27.60 9.21 13.88
CA TYR A 81 28.74 9.87 14.49
C TYR A 81 29.15 11.14 13.70
N SER A 82 29.32 12.27 14.39
CA SER A 82 29.69 13.57 13.78
C SER A 82 30.90 14.20 14.50
N PRO A 83 32.11 13.62 14.32
CA PRO A 83 33.29 14.07 15.05
C PRO A 83 33.69 15.51 14.73
N CYS A 84 33.40 15.98 13.51
CA CYS A 84 33.70 17.33 13.05
C CYS A 84 32.59 18.37 13.34
N GLY A 85 31.37 17.93 13.67
CA GLY A 85 30.19 18.80 13.72
C GLY A 85 29.85 19.39 12.35
N ASN A 86 29.45 20.67 12.31
CA ASN A 86 29.06 21.42 11.10
C ASN A 86 28.03 20.75 10.17
N GLY A 87 27.23 19.83 10.70
CA GLY A 87 26.20 19.11 9.98
C GLY A 87 26.73 17.97 9.11
N THR A 88 27.96 17.48 9.34
CA THR A 88 28.57 16.39 8.57
C THR A 88 28.80 15.16 9.44
N LEU A 89 28.53 13.99 8.87
CA LEU A 89 28.77 12.71 9.52
C LEU A 89 30.19 12.20 9.22
N ALA A 90 30.71 11.32 10.09
CA ALA A 90 32.02 10.67 9.95
C ALA A 90 32.21 9.99 8.59
N GLY A 91 31.16 9.33 8.08
CA GLY A 91 31.18 8.70 6.75
C GLY A 91 31.26 9.68 5.57
N GLN A 92 30.96 10.96 5.80
CA GLN A 92 31.03 12.02 4.79
C GLN A 92 32.34 12.82 4.88
N ASP A 93 32.88 13.00 6.09
CA ASP A 93 34.16 13.70 6.33
C ASP A 93 34.95 13.01 7.45
N ALA A 94 35.97 12.25 7.06
CA ALA A 94 36.85 11.54 7.99
C ALA A 94 38.03 12.42 8.50
N SER A 95 38.07 13.71 8.17
CA SER A 95 39.23 14.56 8.49
C SER A 95 39.45 14.81 9.99
N CYS A 96 38.42 14.63 10.83
CA CYS A 96 38.53 14.77 12.29
C CYS A 96 38.67 13.43 13.02
N ILE A 97 38.70 12.31 12.30
CA ILE A 97 39.06 11.02 12.90
C ILE A 97 40.58 10.98 12.93
N GLU A 98 41.18 11.23 14.10
CA GLU A 98 42.60 11.01 14.29
C GLU A 98 42.88 9.51 14.18
N VAL A 99 43.22 9.07 12.97
CA VAL A 99 43.86 7.76 12.74
C VAL A 99 45.20 7.83 13.47
N SER A 100 45.25 7.25 14.67
CA SER A 100 46.49 7.09 15.40
C SER A 100 47.37 6.09 14.64
N ASP A 101 48.20 6.60 13.73
CA ASP A 101 49.28 5.86 13.08
C ASP A 101 50.31 5.44 14.14
N GLU A 102 50.11 4.28 14.77
CA GLU A 102 51.15 3.60 15.54
C GLU A 102 52.24 3.12 14.57
N SER A 103 53.23 4.00 14.40
CA SER A 103 54.47 3.78 13.68
C SER A 103 55.47 3.06 14.58
N ASP A 104 55.51 1.73 14.50
CA ASP A 104 56.54 0.94 15.18
C ASP A 104 57.69 0.57 14.22
N THR A 105 58.77 1.35 14.33
CA THR A 105 60.04 1.13 13.60
C THR A 105 60.91 0.11 14.33
N GLY A 106 60.85 -1.17 13.90
CA GLY A 106 61.75 -2.24 14.32
C GLY A 106 62.78 -2.59 13.24
N THR A 107 64.01 -2.13 13.42
CA THR A 107 65.17 -2.44 12.56
C THR A 107 65.79 -3.78 12.98
N ALA A 108 66.18 -4.64 12.01
CA ALA A 108 67.56 -5.10 11.80
C ALA A 108 67.74 -6.56 11.28
N GLU A 109 68.72 -6.66 10.38
CA GLU A 109 69.66 -7.75 10.09
C GLU A 109 69.32 -8.83 9.04
N THR A 110 69.98 -8.62 7.88
CA THR A 110 70.54 -9.60 6.95
C THR A 110 71.20 -10.82 7.62
N GLU A 111 70.81 -12.02 7.20
CA GLU A 111 71.67 -13.21 7.17
C GLU A 111 71.38 -14.01 5.89
N THR A 112 72.39 -14.12 5.04
CA THR A 112 72.45 -14.96 3.85
C THR A 112 72.71 -16.41 4.24
N GLY A 113 71.68 -17.26 4.20
CA GLY A 113 71.78 -18.70 4.44
C GLY A 113 71.40 -19.51 3.20
N SER A 114 72.39 -19.86 2.38
CA SER A 114 72.25 -20.78 1.25
C SER A 114 72.15 -22.22 1.79
N GLY A 115 70.95 -22.80 1.70
CA GLY A 115 70.66 -24.19 2.06
C GLY A 115 69.94 -24.89 0.92
N THR A 116 70.68 -25.61 0.09
CA THR A 116 70.13 -26.58 -0.86
C THR A 116 69.69 -27.83 -0.09
N GLY A 117 68.40 -27.95 0.18
CA GLY A 117 67.77 -29.14 0.75
C GLY A 117 66.67 -29.62 -0.18
N ASP A 118 66.86 -30.81 -0.74
CA ASP A 118 65.84 -31.63 -1.37
C ASP A 118 64.62 -31.77 -0.44
N GLU A 119 63.44 -31.30 -0.87
CA GLU A 119 62.17 -31.81 -0.36
C GLU A 119 61.20 -32.06 -1.52
N LEU A 120 60.57 -33.23 -1.42
CA LEU A 120 59.64 -33.82 -2.36
C LEU A 120 58.43 -32.89 -2.54
N GLY A 121 58.39 -32.18 -3.66
CA GLY A 121 57.23 -31.41 -4.10
C GLY A 121 56.03 -32.31 -4.31
N THR A 122 55.09 -32.26 -3.38
CA THR A 122 53.67 -32.40 -3.68
C THR A 122 53.06 -31.01 -3.52
N ASP A 123 53.30 -30.16 -4.52
CA ASP A 123 52.51 -28.94 -4.77
C ASP A 123 51.07 -29.39 -4.99
N THR A 124 50.28 -29.46 -3.92
CA THR A 124 48.86 -29.20 -4.04
C THR A 124 48.77 -27.68 -4.05
N ASP A 125 48.88 -27.09 -5.25
CA ASP A 125 48.68 -25.66 -5.48
C ASP A 125 47.36 -25.26 -4.81
N ALA A 126 47.42 -24.32 -3.87
CA ALA A 126 46.23 -23.71 -3.28
C ALA A 126 45.40 -23.09 -4.41
N GLU A 127 44.10 -23.33 -4.42
CA GLU A 127 43.20 -22.82 -5.45
C GLU A 127 43.05 -21.30 -5.36
N CYS A 128 43.24 -20.73 -4.17
CA CYS A 128 43.13 -19.30 -3.91
C CYS A 128 44.14 -18.83 -2.86
N ILE A 129 44.47 -17.52 -2.91
CA ILE A 129 45.26 -16.83 -1.88
C ILE A 129 44.39 -15.80 -1.15
N SER A 130 43.36 -15.29 -1.82
CA SER A 130 42.42 -14.29 -1.34
C SER A 130 41.00 -14.58 -1.86
N HIS A 131 39.99 -13.92 -1.27
CA HIS A 131 38.60 -14.00 -1.72
C HIS A 131 38.43 -13.59 -3.19
N GLU A 132 39.25 -12.65 -3.68
CA GLU A 132 39.20 -12.16 -5.07
C GLU A 132 39.66 -13.21 -6.10
N ASP A 133 40.39 -14.25 -5.66
CA ASP A 133 40.84 -15.35 -6.53
C ASP A 133 39.74 -16.39 -6.76
N CYS A 134 38.66 -16.34 -5.98
CA CYS A 134 37.60 -17.32 -6.02
C CYS A 134 36.47 -16.95 -6.99
N PRO A 135 35.80 -17.95 -7.61
CA PRO A 135 34.65 -17.70 -8.48
C PRO A 135 33.41 -17.27 -7.67
N GLU A 136 32.44 -16.66 -8.33
CA GLU A 136 31.19 -16.17 -7.70
C GLU A 136 30.40 -17.27 -6.98
N SER A 137 30.47 -18.53 -7.45
CA SER A 137 29.80 -19.68 -6.83
C SER A 137 30.45 -20.17 -5.52
N SER A 138 31.67 -19.74 -5.22
CA SER A 138 32.39 -20.12 -4.01
C SER A 138 33.36 -19.02 -3.58
N PRO A 139 32.84 -17.83 -3.23
CA PRO A 139 33.61 -16.59 -3.17
C PRO A 139 34.55 -16.49 -1.97
N TYR A 140 34.60 -17.49 -1.08
CA TYR A 140 35.41 -17.46 0.12
C TYR A 140 36.68 -18.32 -0.01
N CYS A 141 37.85 -17.72 0.18
CA CYS A 141 39.11 -18.46 0.24
C CYS A 141 39.42 -18.89 1.67
N LEU A 142 39.13 -20.15 2.02
CA LEU A 142 39.43 -20.72 3.34
C LEU A 142 40.50 -21.79 3.21
N LEU A 143 41.64 -21.60 3.89
CA LEU A 143 42.77 -22.55 3.88
C LEU A 143 43.30 -22.90 2.47
N GLY A 144 43.14 -21.98 1.52
CA GLY A 144 43.57 -22.17 0.12
C GLY A 144 42.57 -22.92 -0.76
N GLU A 145 41.34 -23.12 -0.30
CA GLU A 145 40.22 -23.69 -1.07
C GLU A 145 39.09 -22.66 -1.21
N CYS A 146 38.50 -22.57 -2.40
CA CYS A 146 37.34 -21.70 -2.64
C CYS A 146 36.06 -22.41 -2.21
N VAL A 147 35.40 -21.86 -1.19
CA VAL A 147 34.21 -22.43 -0.57
C VAL A 147 33.03 -21.46 -0.58
N GLY A 148 31.82 -22.01 -0.42
CA GLY A 148 30.60 -21.23 -0.25
C GLY A 148 30.51 -20.55 1.11
N CYS A 149 29.50 -19.71 1.30
CA CYS A 149 29.27 -19.02 2.57
C CYS A 149 29.02 -19.99 3.75
N ASP A 150 28.51 -21.19 3.46
CA ASP A 150 28.14 -22.23 4.44
C ASP A 150 29.36 -22.85 5.14
N ALA A 151 30.54 -22.72 4.54
CA ALA A 151 31.80 -23.17 5.11
C ALA A 151 32.47 -22.11 6.01
N THR A 152 31.93 -20.89 6.05
CA THR A 152 32.45 -19.82 6.92
C THR A 152 31.92 -19.98 8.36
N PRO A 153 32.63 -19.45 9.38
CA PRO A 153 32.17 -19.54 10.77
C PRO A 153 30.87 -18.77 11.06
N GLU A 154 30.63 -17.69 10.32
CA GLU A 154 29.46 -16.79 10.44
C GLU A 154 28.89 -16.57 9.03
N PRO A 155 28.11 -17.52 8.47
CA PRO A 155 27.66 -17.52 7.08
C PRO A 155 26.92 -16.24 6.66
N GLU A 156 26.06 -15.71 7.51
CA GLU A 156 25.28 -14.50 7.24
C GLU A 156 26.15 -13.24 7.26
N GLU A 157 27.07 -13.12 8.22
CA GLU A 157 28.03 -12.00 8.28
C GLU A 157 28.96 -12.01 7.06
N ALA A 158 29.39 -13.20 6.65
CA ALA A 158 30.17 -13.39 5.44
C ALA A 158 29.40 -12.90 4.20
N CYS A 159 28.12 -13.24 4.06
CA CYS A 159 27.29 -12.80 2.95
C CYS A 159 27.03 -11.28 2.98
N PHE A 160 26.71 -10.72 4.14
CA PHE A 160 26.55 -9.28 4.33
C PHE A 160 27.80 -8.51 3.88
N ALA A 161 28.99 -8.94 4.33
CA ALA A 161 30.25 -8.30 3.98
C ALA A 161 30.57 -8.41 2.48
N LEU A 162 30.30 -9.57 1.87
CA LEU A 162 30.56 -9.81 0.45
C LEU A 162 29.69 -8.93 -0.45
N THR A 163 28.43 -8.75 -0.10
CA THR A 163 27.42 -8.10 -0.96
C THR A 163 27.19 -6.63 -0.62
N GLY A 164 27.89 -6.11 0.40
CA GLY A 164 27.63 -4.77 0.92
C GLY A 164 26.23 -4.63 1.51
N GLY A 165 25.69 -5.70 2.09
CA GLY A 165 24.38 -5.77 2.72
C GLY A 165 23.20 -6.09 1.79
N GLN A 166 23.43 -6.32 0.49
CA GLN A 166 22.33 -6.65 -0.45
C GLN A 166 21.81 -8.08 -0.28
N ALA A 167 22.70 -9.04 0.00
CA ALA A 167 22.36 -10.43 0.24
C ALA A 167 22.98 -10.90 1.54
N THR A 168 22.13 -11.11 2.55
CA THR A 168 22.56 -11.33 3.94
C THR A 168 22.33 -12.76 4.41
N VAL A 169 21.68 -13.59 3.59
CA VAL A 169 21.34 -14.97 3.93
C VAL A 169 22.25 -15.92 3.16
N CYS A 170 22.89 -16.84 3.87
CA CYS A 170 23.59 -17.95 3.24
C CYS A 170 22.64 -19.13 3.02
N LEU A 171 22.38 -19.49 1.76
CA LEU A 171 21.53 -20.62 1.40
C LEU A 171 22.28 -21.56 0.45
N GLU A 172 22.48 -22.80 0.90
CA GLU A 172 23.17 -23.85 0.11
C GLU A 172 24.55 -23.43 -0.44
N GLY A 173 25.27 -22.58 0.29
CA GLY A 173 26.60 -22.08 -0.06
C GLY A 173 26.59 -20.80 -0.92
N GLU A 174 25.42 -20.31 -1.31
CA GLU A 174 25.23 -19.06 -2.06
C GLU A 174 24.66 -17.95 -1.16
N CYS A 175 25.06 -16.70 -1.43
CA CYS A 175 24.51 -15.55 -0.73
C CYS A 175 23.26 -15.04 -1.47
N VAL A 176 22.14 -15.03 -0.78
CA VAL A 176 20.83 -14.60 -1.30
C VAL A 176 20.23 -13.49 -0.44
N GLU A 177 19.25 -12.74 -0.97
CA GLU A 177 18.62 -11.63 -0.24
C GLU A 177 17.76 -12.16 0.92
N CYS A 178 17.10 -13.30 0.70
CA CYS A 178 16.24 -13.92 1.70
C CYS A 178 16.05 -15.41 1.46
N SER A 179 15.52 -16.10 2.46
CA SER A 179 15.04 -17.48 2.31
C SER A 179 13.74 -17.69 3.07
N ALA A 180 13.08 -18.83 2.86
CA ALA A 180 11.88 -19.19 3.62
C ALA A 180 12.15 -19.27 5.13
N ASP A 181 13.36 -19.69 5.52
CA ASP A 181 13.77 -19.81 6.93
C ASP A 181 14.30 -18.48 7.51
N ASN A 182 14.73 -17.55 6.65
CA ASN A 182 15.20 -16.22 7.04
C ASN A 182 14.63 -15.12 6.12
N PRO A 183 13.34 -14.75 6.31
CA PRO A 183 12.71 -13.68 5.52
C PRO A 183 12.97 -12.27 6.10
N GLN A 184 13.62 -12.18 7.27
CA GLN A 184 13.77 -10.92 8.02
C GLN A 184 14.40 -9.78 7.21
N PRO A 185 15.43 -10.02 6.35
CA PRO A 185 16.03 -8.94 5.55
C PRO A 185 14.99 -8.19 4.69
N CYS A 186 14.07 -8.92 4.06
CA CYS A 186 13.01 -8.26 3.27
C CYS A 186 11.99 -7.55 4.18
N ILE A 187 11.67 -8.12 5.35
CA ILE A 187 10.68 -7.54 6.27
C ILE A 187 11.16 -6.19 6.79
N ASP A 188 12.46 -6.05 7.08
CA ASP A 188 13.05 -4.79 7.56
C ASP A 188 12.93 -3.66 6.51
N ASP A 189 12.99 -4.02 5.22
CA ASP A 189 12.78 -3.11 4.09
C ASP A 189 11.31 -3.00 3.63
N ALA A 190 10.37 -3.58 4.39
CA ALA A 190 8.95 -3.65 4.03
C ALA A 190 8.67 -4.32 2.67
N LEU A 191 9.45 -5.34 2.32
CA LEU A 191 9.32 -6.16 1.12
C LEU A 191 8.91 -7.60 1.45
N VAL A 192 8.58 -8.37 0.41
CA VAL A 192 8.21 -9.79 0.51
C VAL A 192 9.40 -10.62 0.04
N CYS A 193 9.72 -11.68 0.79
CA CYS A 193 10.67 -12.69 0.31
C CYS A 193 10.02 -13.60 -0.72
N ASP A 194 10.43 -13.48 -1.99
CA ASP A 194 10.13 -14.50 -3.00
C ASP A 194 11.03 -15.71 -2.74
N THR A 195 10.46 -16.76 -2.16
CA THR A 195 11.22 -17.95 -1.76
C THR A 195 11.72 -18.78 -2.94
N ASP A 196 11.14 -18.61 -4.14
CA ASP A 196 11.57 -19.32 -5.34
C ASP A 196 12.73 -18.57 -6.03
N ALA A 197 12.69 -17.23 -6.00
CA ALA A 197 13.75 -16.38 -6.54
C ALA A 197 14.85 -16.04 -5.53
N HIS A 198 14.63 -16.31 -4.24
CA HIS A 198 15.48 -15.89 -3.12
C HIS A 198 15.79 -14.38 -3.10
N ALA A 199 14.79 -13.57 -3.47
CA ALA A 199 14.89 -12.13 -3.66
C ALA A 199 13.79 -11.37 -2.93
N CYS A 200 14.08 -10.15 -2.50
CA CYS A 200 13.09 -9.23 -1.93
C CYS A 200 12.32 -8.54 -3.06
N ILE A 201 11.02 -8.80 -3.12
CA ILE A 201 10.12 -8.23 -4.14
C ILE A 201 9.07 -7.33 -3.51
N ALA A 202 8.56 -6.39 -4.31
CA ALA A 202 7.41 -5.59 -3.92
C ALA A 202 6.18 -6.47 -3.69
N CYS A 203 5.39 -6.15 -2.66
CA CYS A 203 4.10 -6.81 -2.48
C CYS A 203 3.10 -6.36 -3.56
N SER A 204 2.28 -7.30 -4.01
CA SER A 204 1.17 -7.09 -4.96
C SER A 204 -0.18 -7.58 -4.41
N ALA A 205 -0.18 -8.18 -3.21
CA ALA A 205 -1.38 -8.55 -2.48
C ALA A 205 -1.16 -8.44 -0.97
N HIS A 206 -2.23 -8.16 -0.21
CA HIS A 206 -2.14 -7.95 1.23
C HIS A 206 -1.70 -9.21 2.00
N ASP A 207 -2.03 -10.40 1.52
CA ASP A 207 -1.69 -11.68 2.16
C ASP A 207 -0.22 -12.12 1.98
N GLN A 208 0.57 -11.39 1.18
CA GLN A 208 2.00 -11.65 1.02
C GLN A 208 2.83 -11.09 2.18
N CYS A 209 2.28 -10.15 2.95
CA CYS A 209 2.98 -9.45 4.01
C CYS A 209 2.91 -10.22 5.34
N ALA A 210 4.02 -10.21 6.09
CA ALA A 210 4.16 -10.96 7.33
C ALA A 210 3.27 -10.39 8.46
N GLY A 211 2.92 -11.25 9.43
CA GLY A 211 2.24 -10.82 10.65
C GLY A 211 0.81 -10.34 10.47
N GLY A 212 0.18 -10.60 9.31
CA GLY A 212 -1.17 -10.10 9.00
C GLY A 212 -1.18 -8.63 8.56
N ALA A 213 -0.02 -8.01 8.35
CA ALA A 213 0.05 -6.69 7.74
C ALA A 213 -0.52 -6.71 6.32
N GLY A 214 -1.15 -5.62 5.90
CA GLY A 214 -1.52 -5.41 4.51
C GLY A 214 -0.36 -4.87 3.67
N CYS A 215 -0.51 -4.95 2.36
CA CYS A 215 0.34 -4.25 1.39
C CYS A 215 -0.17 -2.83 1.09
N ASP A 216 0.73 -1.84 1.06
CA ASP A 216 0.54 -0.56 0.38
C ASP A 216 0.70 -0.79 -1.13
N LEU A 217 -0.40 -1.14 -1.80
CA LEU A 217 -0.40 -1.57 -3.20
C LEU A 217 0.05 -0.49 -4.18
N ALA A 218 0.07 0.78 -3.75
CA ALA A 218 0.54 1.89 -4.56
C ALA A 218 2.07 1.96 -4.60
N LEU A 219 2.72 1.63 -3.48
CA LEU A 219 4.18 1.62 -3.34
C LEU A 219 4.80 0.23 -3.49
N GLY A 220 4.00 -0.82 -3.35
CA GLY A 220 4.50 -2.20 -3.31
C GLY A 220 5.25 -2.53 -2.03
N LEU A 221 4.92 -1.85 -0.92
CA LEU A 221 5.57 -2.03 0.38
C LEU A 221 4.59 -2.62 1.40
N CYS A 222 5.05 -3.56 2.21
CA CYS A 222 4.28 -4.07 3.33
C CYS A 222 4.09 -2.99 4.40
N LEU A 223 2.87 -2.90 4.91
CA LEU A 223 2.58 -2.10 6.09
C LEU A 223 3.27 -2.73 7.30
N ARG A 224 3.45 -1.93 8.34
CA ARG A 224 4.20 -2.34 9.52
C ARG A 224 3.55 -3.55 10.22
N PRO A 225 4.28 -4.67 10.43
CA PRO A 225 3.74 -5.86 11.08
C PRO A 225 3.46 -5.67 12.58
N ASP A 226 4.04 -4.64 13.20
CA ASP A 226 3.75 -4.26 14.58
C ASP A 226 2.59 -3.26 14.72
N MET A 227 1.98 -2.85 13.59
CA MET A 227 0.84 -1.94 13.51
C MET A 227 -0.37 -2.65 12.87
N VAL A 228 -0.65 -3.87 13.32
CA VAL A 228 -1.78 -4.69 12.91
C VAL A 228 -2.73 -4.83 14.09
N TRP A 229 -3.98 -4.41 13.90
CA TRP A 229 -4.98 -4.41 14.94
C TRP A 229 -6.22 -5.17 14.52
N HIS A 230 -6.71 -6.07 15.36
CA HIS A 230 -7.99 -6.73 15.17
C HIS A 230 -9.11 -5.94 15.86
N VAL A 231 -10.19 -5.69 15.12
CA VAL A 231 -11.39 -5.02 15.63
C VAL A 231 -12.55 -6.01 15.60
N ASP A 232 -13.19 -6.19 16.75
CA ASP A 232 -14.39 -7.02 16.90
C ASP A 232 -15.35 -6.35 17.88
N GLY A 233 -16.46 -5.85 17.37
CA GLY A 233 -17.47 -5.15 18.17
C GLY A 233 -18.21 -6.04 19.17
N ASP A 234 -18.11 -7.36 19.06
CA ASP A 234 -18.62 -8.31 20.05
C ASP A 234 -17.60 -8.55 21.19
N GLY A 235 -16.41 -7.96 21.05
CA GLY A 235 -15.29 -7.98 21.99
C GLY A 235 -14.41 -9.22 21.85
N GLY A 236 -13.24 -9.18 22.51
CA GLY A 236 -12.28 -10.29 22.50
C GLY A 236 -11.12 -10.16 21.53
N GLN A 237 -11.03 -9.03 20.82
CA GLN A 237 -9.87 -8.62 20.01
C GLN A 237 -9.15 -7.41 20.64
N ASP A 238 -8.24 -6.78 19.89
CA ASP A 238 -7.46 -5.64 20.35
C ASP A 238 -8.33 -4.41 20.67
N PHE A 239 -9.35 -4.17 19.82
CA PHE A 239 -10.31 -3.08 19.98
C PHE A 239 -11.75 -3.53 19.70
N GLU A 240 -12.71 -2.82 20.29
CA GLU A 240 -14.15 -3.02 20.02
C GLU A 240 -14.66 -2.07 18.92
N THR A 241 -13.93 -0.99 18.62
CA THR A 241 -14.34 0.03 17.65
C THR A 241 -13.27 0.29 16.59
N ILE A 242 -13.72 0.71 15.41
CA ILE A 242 -12.82 1.04 14.30
C ILE A 242 -12.05 2.33 14.64
N ALA A 243 -12.71 3.31 15.27
CA ALA A 243 -12.09 4.56 15.67
C ALA A 243 -10.89 4.36 16.61
N GLU A 244 -11.00 3.48 17.62
CA GLU A 244 -9.89 3.20 18.54
C GLU A 244 -8.68 2.59 17.81
N ALA A 245 -8.91 1.69 16.86
CA ALA A 245 -7.84 1.10 16.06
C ALA A 245 -7.17 2.13 15.12
N VAL A 246 -7.95 3.03 14.51
CA VAL A 246 -7.41 4.14 13.69
C VAL A 246 -6.59 5.11 14.54
N ASP A 247 -7.04 5.40 15.76
CA ASP A 247 -6.32 6.26 16.72
C ASP A 247 -5.01 5.59 17.19
N ALA A 248 -5.01 4.26 17.38
CA ALA A 248 -3.82 3.50 17.76
C ALA A 248 -2.72 3.50 16.68
N ILE A 249 -3.11 3.60 15.40
CA ILE A 249 -2.15 3.78 14.29
C ILE A 249 -1.49 5.17 14.34
N GLY A 250 -2.19 6.18 14.85
CA GLY A 250 -1.71 7.56 14.90
C GLY A 250 -1.40 8.12 13.51
N ASP A 251 -0.33 8.93 13.41
CA ASP A 251 0.09 9.56 12.16
C ASP A 251 0.81 8.61 11.18
N GLY A 252 0.95 7.33 11.56
CA GLY A 252 1.63 6.32 10.76
C GLY A 252 0.74 5.59 9.76
N SER A 253 1.25 4.45 9.31
CA SER A 253 0.55 3.50 8.45
C SER A 253 0.36 2.17 9.17
N GLY A 254 -0.76 1.49 8.93
CA GLY A 254 -1.11 0.27 9.64
C GLY A 254 -2.24 -0.53 9.00
N THR A 255 -2.54 -1.67 9.59
CA THR A 255 -3.55 -2.61 9.12
C THR A 255 -4.61 -2.81 10.19
N ILE A 256 -5.88 -2.78 9.79
CA ILE A 256 -7.01 -3.16 10.62
C ILE A 256 -7.62 -4.42 10.01
N ILE A 257 -7.65 -5.50 10.79
CA ILE A 257 -8.41 -6.72 10.48
C ILE A 257 -9.75 -6.60 11.18
N LEU A 258 -10.81 -6.39 10.41
CA LEU A 258 -12.16 -6.18 10.90
C LEU A 258 -12.90 -7.52 10.92
N HIS A 259 -13.33 -7.95 12.10
CA HIS A 259 -14.20 -9.11 12.28
C HIS A 259 -15.67 -8.71 12.15
N GLU A 260 -16.52 -9.64 11.76
CA GLU A 260 -17.96 -9.43 11.65
C GLU A 260 -18.57 -9.08 13.01
N LEU A 261 -19.25 -7.93 13.07
CA LEU A 261 -20.07 -7.56 14.22
C LEU A 261 -21.50 -8.01 13.99
N ASP A 262 -22.06 -8.71 14.97
CA ASP A 262 -23.47 -9.11 14.98
C ASP A 262 -24.41 -7.92 14.66
N THR A 263 -25.58 -8.23 14.07
CA THR A 263 -26.51 -7.24 13.49
C THR A 263 -26.76 -6.06 14.44
N PRO A 264 -26.54 -4.78 14.03
CA PRO A 264 -26.57 -4.27 12.65
C PRO A 264 -25.22 -4.09 11.91
N GLY A 265 -24.08 -4.48 12.48
CA GLY A 265 -22.74 -4.13 11.98
C GLY A 265 -22.21 -2.82 12.57
N TYR A 266 -21.02 -2.39 12.15
CA TYR A 266 -20.31 -1.24 12.74
C TYR A 266 -20.99 0.08 12.39
N ALA A 267 -21.46 0.81 13.39
CA ALA A 267 -22.07 2.14 13.21
C ALA A 267 -21.01 3.25 13.06
N GLU A 268 -19.91 2.95 12.39
CA GLU A 268 -18.70 3.76 12.26
C GLU A 268 -18.24 3.76 10.80
N GLY A 269 -17.45 4.77 10.47
CA GLY A 269 -16.81 4.91 9.18
C GLY A 269 -15.36 5.32 9.38
N VAL A 270 -14.58 5.20 8.32
CA VAL A 270 -13.15 5.49 8.33
C VAL A 270 -12.91 6.76 7.53
N SER A 271 -12.21 7.71 8.14
CA SER A 271 -11.74 8.92 7.46
C SER A 271 -10.23 9.04 7.65
N LEU A 272 -9.50 9.11 6.53
CA LEU A 272 -8.05 9.15 6.48
C LEU A 272 -7.61 10.36 5.65
N ALA A 273 -6.56 11.07 6.07
CA ALA A 273 -6.01 12.23 5.35
C ALA A 273 -4.50 12.35 5.64
N GLY A 274 -3.80 13.16 4.85
CA GLY A 274 -2.35 13.32 4.91
C GLY A 274 -1.62 12.09 4.37
N ASP A 275 -0.31 11.99 4.59
CA ASP A 275 0.54 10.93 4.01
C ASP A 275 0.36 9.54 4.70
N ARG A 276 -0.80 9.27 5.30
CA ARG A 276 -1.11 8.02 6.01
C ARG A 276 -1.55 6.93 5.05
N ALA A 277 -1.19 5.68 5.35
CA ALA A 277 -1.71 4.51 4.65
C ALA A 277 -2.44 3.55 5.59
N LEU A 278 -3.63 3.10 5.21
CA LEU A 278 -4.44 2.16 6.00
C LEU A 278 -4.96 1.03 5.12
N ALA A 279 -4.68 -0.21 5.51
CA ALA A 279 -5.39 -1.38 4.98
C ALA A 279 -6.50 -1.81 5.94
N LEU A 280 -7.76 -1.68 5.53
CA LEU A 280 -8.94 -2.17 6.24
C LEU A 280 -9.42 -3.46 5.58
N LEU A 281 -9.16 -4.59 6.23
CA LEU A 281 -9.36 -5.92 5.67
C LEU A 281 -10.42 -6.67 6.48
N GLY A 282 -11.41 -7.27 5.83
CA GLY A 282 -12.27 -8.26 6.48
C GLY A 282 -11.45 -9.47 6.94
N ALA A 283 -11.77 -10.00 8.12
CA ALA A 283 -11.20 -11.24 8.61
C ALA A 283 -11.51 -12.43 7.66
N GLU A 284 -10.69 -13.47 7.70
CA GLU A 284 -10.82 -14.60 6.79
C GLU A 284 -12.17 -15.31 6.98
N GLY A 285 -12.92 -15.48 5.89
CA GLY A 285 -14.23 -16.13 5.90
C GLY A 285 -15.37 -15.24 6.43
N GLU A 286 -15.08 -13.98 6.77
CA GLU A 286 -16.04 -13.01 7.29
C GLU A 286 -16.27 -11.89 6.27
N TYR A 287 -17.40 -11.20 6.42
CA TYR A 287 -17.79 -10.10 5.53
C TYR A 287 -18.36 -8.92 6.34
N PRO A 288 -17.52 -8.26 7.16
CA PRO A 288 -17.98 -7.25 8.10
C PRO A 288 -18.65 -6.08 7.38
N ARG A 289 -19.66 -5.52 8.05
CA ARG A 289 -20.47 -4.43 7.54
C ARG A 289 -20.13 -3.13 8.25
N LEU A 290 -19.79 -2.11 7.47
CA LEU A 290 -19.73 -0.72 7.92
C LEU A 290 -21.06 -0.05 7.60
N GLN A 291 -21.64 0.63 8.58
CA GLN A 291 -22.92 1.31 8.51
C GLN A 291 -22.84 2.74 9.05
N MET A 292 -22.43 3.70 8.22
CA MET A 292 -22.31 5.11 8.65
C MET A 292 -23.16 6.10 7.83
N SER A 293 -23.54 7.18 8.50
CA SER A 293 -24.02 8.42 7.89
C SER A 293 -23.10 9.57 8.33
N PRO A 294 -22.55 10.39 7.41
CA PRO A 294 -22.93 10.45 6.00
C PRO A 294 -22.15 9.49 5.07
N VAL A 295 -20.92 9.08 5.40
CA VAL A 295 -20.02 8.33 4.50
C VAL A 295 -19.37 7.16 5.25
N SER A 296 -19.21 6.00 4.61
CA SER A 296 -18.58 4.83 5.27
C SER A 296 -17.05 4.85 5.17
N LEU A 297 -16.49 5.21 4.01
CA LEU A 297 -15.05 5.38 3.80
C LEU A 297 -14.74 6.74 3.18
N GLU A 298 -13.80 7.48 3.75
CA GLU A 298 -13.34 8.78 3.25
C GLU A 298 -11.81 8.78 3.19
N ALA A 299 -11.27 8.95 1.98
CA ALA A 299 -9.85 9.15 1.73
C ALA A 299 -9.64 10.59 1.27
N GLY A 300 -9.07 11.42 2.14
CA GLY A 300 -8.72 12.82 1.91
C GLY A 300 -7.26 13.01 1.49
N ASP A 301 -6.93 14.25 1.13
CA ASP A 301 -5.70 14.64 0.43
C ASP A 301 -4.44 13.94 0.95
N GLY A 302 -3.70 13.30 0.04
CA GLY A 302 -2.47 12.55 0.31
C GLY A 302 -2.64 11.13 0.85
N ALA A 303 -3.82 10.75 1.34
CA ALA A 303 -4.02 9.46 2.00
C ALA A 303 -4.04 8.29 1.02
N ARG A 304 -3.68 7.11 1.53
CA ARG A 304 -3.81 5.82 0.83
C ARG A 304 -4.68 4.86 1.64
N LEU A 305 -5.88 4.59 1.15
CA LEU A 305 -6.82 3.69 1.81
C LEU A 305 -7.04 2.44 0.95
N TYR A 306 -6.88 1.27 1.57
CA TYR A 306 -7.13 -0.03 0.94
C TYR A 306 -8.27 -0.71 1.69
N ALA A 307 -9.29 -1.19 0.99
CA ALA A 307 -10.39 -1.92 1.58
C ALA A 307 -10.59 -3.26 0.87
N ARG A 308 -10.66 -4.34 1.66
CA ARG A 308 -10.91 -5.69 1.12
C ARG A 308 -11.95 -6.46 1.91
N GLY A 309 -12.92 -7.07 1.21
CA GLY A 309 -13.87 -8.00 1.84
C GLY A 309 -14.84 -7.32 2.81
N LEU A 310 -15.38 -6.15 2.44
CA LEU A 310 -16.26 -5.34 3.30
C LEU A 310 -17.60 -5.07 2.62
N LEU A 311 -18.68 -5.00 3.41
CA LEU A 311 -19.94 -4.39 3.00
C LEU A 311 -20.01 -2.94 3.50
N LEU A 312 -19.98 -1.98 2.57
CA LEU A 312 -20.24 -0.56 2.86
C LEU A 312 -21.73 -0.27 2.67
N TYR A 313 -22.39 0.05 3.77
CA TYR A 313 -23.81 0.40 3.81
C TYR A 313 -23.96 1.74 4.55
N GLY A 314 -24.96 2.54 4.24
CA GLY A 314 -25.06 3.86 4.86
C GLY A 314 -25.72 4.88 3.96
N ASP A 315 -25.53 6.18 4.20
CA ASP A 315 -26.05 7.18 3.26
C ASP A 315 -25.21 7.24 1.99
N SER A 316 -23.88 7.23 2.13
CA SER A 316 -22.86 7.12 1.08
C SER A 316 -21.91 5.96 1.36
N GLY A 317 -21.37 5.37 0.30
CA GLY A 317 -20.36 4.32 0.40
C GLY A 317 -18.97 4.90 0.70
N ALA A 318 -18.32 5.43 -0.34
CA ALA A 318 -16.96 5.92 -0.26
C ALA A 318 -16.75 7.27 -0.97
N VAL A 319 -15.82 8.08 -0.47
CA VAL A 319 -15.41 9.36 -1.05
C VAL A 319 -13.88 9.44 -1.11
N VAL A 320 -13.37 9.89 -2.25
CA VAL A 320 -11.94 10.12 -2.49
C VAL A 320 -11.75 11.58 -2.89
N SER A 321 -10.88 12.30 -2.19
CA SER A 321 -10.55 13.70 -2.48
C SER A 321 -9.04 13.91 -2.38
N GLY A 322 -8.34 14.06 -3.51
CA GLY A 322 -6.87 14.22 -3.50
C GLY A 322 -6.09 12.99 -3.04
N ALA A 323 -6.73 11.81 -3.01
CA ALA A 323 -6.23 10.62 -2.32
C ALA A 323 -6.16 9.39 -3.23
N HIS A 324 -5.63 8.29 -2.71
CA HIS A 324 -5.64 6.96 -3.33
C HIS A 324 -6.61 6.03 -2.58
N LEU A 325 -7.54 5.41 -3.31
CA LEU A 325 -8.43 4.37 -2.80
C LEU A 325 -8.30 3.10 -3.65
N GLU A 326 -8.07 1.97 -2.99
CA GLU A 326 -8.18 0.65 -3.59
C GLU A 326 -9.31 -0.17 -2.95
N LEU A 327 -10.20 -0.72 -3.78
CA LEU A 327 -11.29 -1.60 -3.36
C LEU A 327 -11.12 -2.98 -4.00
N ASP A 328 -11.07 -4.02 -3.17
CA ASP A 328 -10.95 -5.42 -3.60
C ASP A 328 -12.02 -6.28 -2.93
N ARG A 329 -12.95 -6.87 -3.69
CA ARG A 329 -14.04 -7.68 -3.10
C ARG A 329 -14.90 -6.90 -2.11
N VAL A 330 -15.20 -5.65 -2.43
CA VAL A 330 -16.05 -4.75 -1.64
C VAL A 330 -17.44 -4.67 -2.25
N ARG A 331 -18.47 -4.71 -1.41
CA ARG A 331 -19.86 -4.39 -1.78
C ARG A 331 -20.20 -3.00 -1.28
N VAL A 332 -20.86 -2.20 -2.11
CA VAL A 332 -21.28 -0.85 -1.75
C VAL A 332 -22.75 -0.66 -2.05
N ALA A 333 -23.53 -0.50 -1.00
CA ALA A 333 -24.99 -0.46 -1.02
C ALA A 333 -25.53 0.75 -0.26
N PRO A 334 -25.31 1.98 -0.75
CA PRO A 334 -25.76 3.19 -0.09
C PRO A 334 -27.30 3.27 -0.10
N ALA A 335 -27.88 3.95 0.88
CA ALA A 335 -29.31 4.13 1.03
C ALA A 335 -29.78 5.34 0.23
N GLN A 336 -28.99 6.42 0.19
CA GLN A 336 -29.43 7.71 -0.32
C GLN A 336 -28.61 8.18 -1.52
N VAL A 337 -27.29 8.28 -1.40
CA VAL A 337 -26.47 8.96 -2.43
C VAL A 337 -25.60 8.00 -3.23
N ASN A 338 -24.57 8.53 -3.91
CA ASN A 338 -23.60 7.75 -4.68
C ASN A 338 -22.97 6.61 -3.88
N ALA A 339 -22.60 5.54 -4.59
CA ALA A 339 -21.79 4.48 -4.00
C ALA A 339 -20.37 4.98 -3.77
N LEU A 340 -19.82 5.66 -4.77
CA LEU A 340 -18.45 6.13 -4.78
C LEU A 340 -18.33 7.48 -5.49
N VAL A 341 -17.66 8.43 -4.84
CA VAL A 341 -17.30 9.73 -5.41
C VAL A 341 -15.78 9.84 -5.46
N VAL A 342 -15.24 10.27 -6.60
CA VAL A 342 -13.80 10.50 -6.79
C VAL A 342 -13.58 11.93 -7.28
N GLU A 343 -12.88 12.74 -6.51
CA GLU A 343 -12.51 14.12 -6.83
C GLU A 343 -10.98 14.26 -6.73
N ASP A 344 -10.32 14.63 -7.82
CA ASP A 344 -8.87 14.86 -7.86
C ASP A 344 -8.02 13.67 -7.32
N GLY A 345 -8.49 12.43 -7.52
CA GLY A 345 -7.95 11.25 -6.84
C GLY A 345 -7.61 10.06 -7.74
N VAL A 346 -7.08 9.01 -7.12
CA VAL A 346 -6.78 7.72 -7.75
C VAL A 346 -7.74 6.66 -7.21
N LEU A 347 -8.42 5.97 -8.13
CA LEU A 347 -9.24 4.81 -7.83
C LEU A 347 -8.67 3.56 -8.51
N ARG A 348 -8.42 2.52 -7.72
CA ARG A 348 -8.21 1.15 -8.19
C ARG A 348 -9.33 0.29 -7.64
N MET A 349 -10.06 -0.41 -8.49
CA MET A 349 -11.16 -1.26 -8.04
C MET A 349 -11.16 -2.57 -8.78
N ARG A 350 -11.21 -3.67 -8.03
CA ARG A 350 -11.31 -5.01 -8.59
C ARG A 350 -12.28 -5.89 -7.82
N ASN A 351 -12.88 -6.85 -8.52
CA ASN A 351 -13.81 -7.83 -7.95
C ASN A 351 -14.86 -7.18 -7.04
N SER A 352 -15.37 -5.98 -7.34
CA SER A 352 -16.23 -5.22 -6.42
C SER A 352 -17.61 -4.97 -7.03
N MET A 353 -18.62 -4.84 -6.16
CA MET A 353 -20.02 -4.74 -6.55
C MET A 353 -20.64 -3.49 -5.96
N LEU A 354 -21.04 -2.54 -6.80
CA LEU A 354 -21.49 -1.22 -6.38
C LEU A 354 -22.86 -0.92 -6.98
N ARG A 355 -23.76 -0.37 -6.17
CA ARG A 355 -25.05 0.14 -6.64
C ARG A 355 -25.27 1.59 -6.29
N SER A 356 -26.11 2.28 -7.05
CA SER A 356 -26.51 3.63 -6.69
C SER A 356 -27.40 3.61 -5.45
N GLY A 357 -27.47 4.75 -4.77
CA GLY A 357 -28.50 5.00 -3.77
C GLY A 357 -29.89 5.05 -4.38
N LEU A 358 -30.89 5.20 -3.52
CA LEU A 358 -32.27 5.44 -3.93
C LEU A 358 -32.55 6.93 -4.22
N GLY A 359 -31.65 7.83 -3.81
CA GLY A 359 -31.55 9.18 -4.35
C GLY A 359 -30.99 9.10 -5.76
N MET A 360 -31.51 9.94 -6.64
CA MET A 360 -31.21 9.98 -8.08
C MET A 360 -29.76 10.43 -8.31
N ASP A 361 -28.81 9.55 -8.00
CA ASP A 361 -27.36 9.77 -8.09
C ASP A 361 -26.70 8.61 -8.84
N ALA A 362 -25.53 8.86 -9.43
CA ALA A 362 -24.75 7.84 -10.11
C ALA A 362 -24.14 6.82 -9.14
N VAL A 363 -23.79 5.62 -9.61
CA VAL A 363 -23.05 4.63 -8.80
C VAL A 363 -21.65 5.17 -8.50
N LEU A 364 -20.93 5.52 -9.57
CA LEU A 364 -19.60 6.11 -9.54
C LEU A 364 -19.65 7.49 -10.19
N ASP A 365 -19.37 8.53 -9.41
CA ASP A 365 -19.26 9.91 -9.87
C ASP A 365 -17.80 10.39 -9.80
N VAL A 366 -17.24 10.77 -10.95
CA VAL A 366 -15.84 11.16 -11.09
C VAL A 366 -15.74 12.63 -11.52
N THR A 367 -15.07 13.43 -10.70
CA THR A 367 -14.83 14.86 -10.91
C THR A 367 -13.33 15.20 -10.79
N GLY A 368 -12.97 16.47 -11.02
CA GLY A 368 -11.58 16.92 -10.88
C GLY A 368 -10.61 16.32 -11.90
N VAL A 369 -9.35 16.12 -11.51
CA VAL A 369 -8.30 15.40 -12.25
C VAL A 369 -8.09 14.02 -11.63
N SER A 370 -8.66 12.99 -12.24
CA SER A 370 -8.74 11.66 -11.60
C SER A 370 -8.14 10.55 -12.46
N ASP A 371 -7.51 9.56 -11.82
CA ASP A 371 -6.98 8.34 -12.42
C ASP A 371 -7.80 7.12 -11.97
N ILE A 372 -8.46 6.45 -12.91
CA ILE A 372 -9.43 5.39 -12.63
C ILE A 372 -9.00 4.09 -13.32
N ASP A 373 -8.88 3.00 -12.57
CA ASP A 373 -8.74 1.64 -13.11
C ASP A 373 -9.73 0.72 -12.41
N VAL A 374 -10.79 0.34 -13.13
CA VAL A 374 -11.82 -0.59 -12.63
C VAL A 374 -11.75 -1.86 -13.47
N ARG A 375 -11.66 -3.02 -12.81
CA ARG A 375 -11.61 -4.31 -13.48
C ARG A 375 -12.47 -5.35 -12.78
N TYR A 376 -13.05 -6.29 -13.53
CA TYR A 376 -13.87 -7.37 -12.96
C TYR A 376 -14.80 -6.85 -11.86
N SER A 377 -15.56 -5.80 -12.14
CA SER A 377 -16.45 -5.20 -11.14
C SER A 377 -17.85 -5.03 -11.74
N THR A 378 -18.86 -4.96 -10.88
CA THR A 378 -20.25 -4.84 -11.31
C THR A 378 -20.83 -3.55 -10.76
N LEU A 379 -21.22 -2.63 -11.66
CA LEU A 379 -21.85 -1.35 -11.33
C LEU A 379 -23.30 -1.37 -11.83
N VAL A 380 -24.25 -1.18 -10.92
CA VAL A 380 -25.68 -1.22 -11.23
C VAL A 380 -26.37 0.07 -10.78
N GLY A 381 -26.78 0.90 -11.73
CA GLY A 381 -27.63 2.07 -11.49
C GLY A 381 -29.08 1.67 -11.26
N PHE A 382 -29.75 2.29 -10.28
CA PHE A 382 -31.15 2.01 -9.91
C PHE A 382 -32.10 3.17 -10.27
N THR A 383 -31.56 4.23 -10.85
CA THR A 383 -32.25 5.51 -11.03
C THR A 383 -32.13 5.97 -12.48
N ASP A 384 -32.75 7.10 -12.80
CA ASP A 384 -32.56 7.73 -14.10
C ASP A 384 -31.19 8.43 -14.24
N GLU A 385 -30.30 8.32 -13.26
CA GLU A 385 -28.89 8.70 -13.39
C GLU A 385 -28.05 7.52 -13.89
N PRO A 386 -26.97 7.77 -14.67
CA PRO A 386 -26.10 6.71 -15.18
C PRO A 386 -25.40 5.97 -14.04
N ALA A 387 -25.04 4.70 -14.26
CA ALA A 387 -24.18 3.98 -13.33
C ALA A 387 -22.81 4.68 -13.20
N LEU A 388 -22.26 5.17 -14.30
CA LEU A 388 -20.99 5.87 -14.34
C LEU A 388 -21.14 7.28 -14.92
N LEU A 389 -20.78 8.27 -14.13
CA LEU A 389 -20.76 9.68 -14.52
C LEU A 389 -19.34 10.23 -14.42
N CYS A 390 -18.85 10.90 -15.47
CA CYS A 390 -17.62 11.67 -15.37
C CYS A 390 -17.82 13.12 -15.80
N GLN A 391 -17.48 14.01 -14.88
CA GLN A 391 -17.32 15.44 -15.09
C GLN A 391 -15.85 15.86 -14.89
N ALA A 392 -14.94 14.88 -14.94
CA ALA A 392 -13.51 15.00 -14.69
C ALA A 392 -12.67 15.20 -15.96
N THR A 393 -11.45 15.68 -15.75
CA THR A 393 -10.32 15.46 -16.65
C THR A 393 -9.62 14.18 -16.23
N LEU A 394 -9.74 13.14 -17.05
CA LEU A 394 -9.15 11.84 -16.71
C LEU A 394 -7.66 11.78 -17.07
N VAL A 395 -6.87 11.16 -16.21
CA VAL A 395 -5.46 10.87 -16.48
C VAL A 395 -5.36 9.89 -17.66
N PRO A 396 -4.46 10.12 -18.64
CA PRO A 396 -4.28 9.18 -19.75
C PRO A 396 -3.97 7.77 -19.24
N GLY A 397 -4.75 6.79 -19.70
CA GLY A 397 -4.67 5.40 -19.24
C GLY A 397 -5.82 5.00 -18.32
N SER A 398 -6.62 5.95 -17.83
CA SER A 398 -7.83 5.64 -17.06
C SER A 398 -8.79 4.75 -17.88
N ARG A 399 -9.29 3.68 -17.27
CA ARG A 399 -10.03 2.62 -17.96
C ARG A 399 -11.00 1.87 -17.05
N ILE A 400 -11.96 1.22 -17.70
CA ILE A 400 -12.81 0.19 -17.10
C ILE A 400 -12.77 -1.03 -18.01
N ARG A 401 -12.44 -2.19 -17.47
CA ARG A 401 -12.36 -3.42 -18.25
C ARG A 401 -12.94 -4.64 -17.57
N ASN A 402 -13.30 -5.65 -18.35
CA ASN A 402 -13.78 -6.93 -17.84
C ASN A 402 -14.95 -6.80 -16.83
N SER A 403 -15.74 -5.74 -16.91
CA SER A 403 -16.72 -5.33 -15.88
C SER A 403 -18.15 -5.33 -16.43
N ILE A 404 -19.15 -5.35 -15.55
CA ILE A 404 -20.55 -5.16 -15.91
C ILE A 404 -20.94 -3.72 -15.53
N LEU A 405 -21.51 -2.98 -16.49
CA LEU A 405 -22.06 -1.65 -16.25
C LEU A 405 -23.45 -1.60 -16.84
N VAL A 406 -24.45 -1.48 -15.96
CA VAL A 406 -25.84 -1.47 -16.36
C VAL A 406 -26.65 -0.49 -15.52
N ASN A 407 -27.78 -0.06 -16.06
CA ASN A 407 -28.74 0.77 -15.37
C ASN A 407 -30.13 0.15 -15.48
N LEU A 408 -30.86 0.13 -14.36
CA LEU A 408 -32.25 -0.30 -14.31
C LEU A 408 -33.22 0.83 -14.73
N GLY A 409 -32.73 2.07 -14.79
CA GLY A 409 -33.47 3.22 -15.31
C GLY A 409 -33.42 3.33 -16.84
N ASP A 410 -34.06 4.37 -17.38
CA ASP A 410 -34.12 4.59 -18.84
C ASP A 410 -32.85 5.28 -19.41
N THR A 411 -31.92 5.68 -18.54
CA THR A 411 -30.71 6.42 -18.90
C THR A 411 -29.54 5.47 -19.15
N PRO A 412 -28.74 5.69 -20.21
CA PRO A 412 -27.54 4.90 -20.48
C PRO A 412 -26.63 4.77 -19.24
N ALA A 413 -26.19 3.55 -18.93
CA ALA A 413 -25.35 3.25 -17.79
C ALA A 413 -24.02 4.01 -17.79
N VAL A 414 -23.52 4.39 -18.96
CA VAL A 414 -22.22 5.04 -19.13
C VAL A 414 -22.38 6.45 -19.69
N GLN A 415 -22.00 7.45 -18.91
CA GLN A 415 -21.85 8.85 -19.32
C GLN A 415 -20.49 9.40 -18.88
N CYS A 416 -19.44 8.77 -19.38
CA CYS A 416 -18.08 9.14 -19.06
C CYS A 416 -17.19 9.11 -20.30
N ALA A 417 -16.91 10.29 -20.84
CA ALA A 417 -15.98 10.46 -21.95
C ALA A 417 -14.54 10.47 -21.45
N GLY A 418 -13.61 9.91 -22.23
CA GLY A 418 -12.17 9.91 -21.91
C GLY A 418 -11.66 8.64 -21.21
N LEU A 419 -12.54 7.78 -20.71
CA LEU A 419 -12.18 6.43 -20.30
C LEU A 419 -12.04 5.48 -21.49
N THR A 420 -11.14 4.52 -21.36
CA THR A 420 -11.10 3.34 -22.23
C THR A 420 -12.00 2.25 -21.67
N TYR A 421 -12.75 1.58 -22.54
CA TYR A 421 -13.65 0.48 -22.17
C TYR A 421 -13.28 -0.76 -22.98
N GLU A 422 -12.96 -1.87 -22.31
CA GLU A 422 -12.55 -3.12 -22.96
C GLU A 422 -13.08 -4.35 -22.24
N GLY A 423 -13.65 -5.31 -22.97
CA GLY A 423 -14.11 -6.57 -22.37
C GLY A 423 -15.30 -6.43 -21.40
N ASN A 424 -16.05 -5.33 -21.45
CA ASN A 424 -17.18 -5.12 -20.55
C ASN A 424 -18.48 -5.70 -21.08
N GLY A 425 -19.39 -6.07 -20.17
CA GLY A 425 -20.80 -6.25 -20.43
C GLY A 425 -21.55 -4.94 -20.21
N LEU A 426 -22.10 -4.35 -21.28
CA LEU A 426 -22.84 -3.08 -21.24
C LEU A 426 -24.27 -3.31 -21.70
N GLU A 427 -25.24 -2.62 -21.11
CA GLU A 427 -26.63 -2.67 -21.60
C GLU A 427 -26.75 -2.30 -23.08
N ASP A 428 -25.97 -1.29 -23.51
CA ASP A 428 -25.76 -0.88 -24.90
C ASP A 428 -24.28 -0.58 -25.14
N ALA A 429 -23.57 -1.47 -25.86
CA ALA A 429 -22.18 -1.27 -26.24
C ALA A 429 -22.01 -0.41 -27.51
N THR A 430 -23.07 0.23 -28.02
CA THR A 430 -22.98 1.10 -29.20
C THR A 430 -22.02 2.27 -28.93
N GLY A 431 -20.93 2.34 -29.69
CA GLY A 431 -19.88 3.35 -29.51
C GLY A 431 -18.73 2.92 -28.61
N PHE A 432 -18.80 1.73 -28.00
CA PHE A 432 -17.78 1.16 -27.12
C PHE A 432 -17.17 -0.11 -27.75
N SER A 433 -16.25 0.04 -28.69
CA SER A 433 -15.61 -1.11 -29.36
C SER A 433 -14.92 -2.05 -28.36
N GLY A 434 -15.01 -3.37 -28.59
CA GLY A 434 -14.39 -4.37 -27.70
C GLY A 434 -15.24 -4.74 -26.48
N ASN A 435 -16.49 -4.29 -26.42
CA ASN A 435 -17.45 -4.60 -25.35
C ASN A 435 -18.65 -5.35 -25.91
N SER A 436 -19.37 -6.05 -25.03
CA SER A 436 -20.54 -6.86 -25.38
C SER A 436 -21.83 -6.17 -24.94
N THR A 437 -22.80 -6.06 -25.86
CA THR A 437 -24.18 -5.67 -25.51
C THR A 437 -24.86 -6.83 -24.81
N ILE A 438 -25.25 -6.64 -23.55
CA ILE A 438 -25.92 -7.67 -22.72
C ILE A 438 -27.43 -7.42 -22.58
N GLY A 439 -27.93 -6.29 -23.10
CA GLY A 439 -29.35 -5.90 -23.08
C GLY A 439 -29.74 -5.13 -21.82
N ASP A 440 -30.99 -4.69 -21.78
CA ASP A 440 -31.55 -3.95 -20.63
C ASP A 440 -31.42 -4.80 -19.36
N ALA A 441 -30.98 -4.18 -18.27
CA ALA A 441 -30.79 -4.90 -17.01
C ALA A 441 -32.09 -5.47 -16.46
N ASP A 442 -32.01 -6.71 -15.99
CA ASP A 442 -33.08 -7.39 -15.29
C ASP A 442 -32.68 -7.63 -13.83
N LEU A 443 -33.64 -7.42 -12.92
CA LEU A 443 -33.46 -7.66 -11.50
C LEU A 443 -33.15 -9.14 -11.21
N ASP A 444 -33.67 -10.05 -12.02
CA ASP A 444 -33.50 -11.49 -11.83
C ASP A 444 -32.07 -11.96 -12.16
N TRP A 445 -31.22 -11.12 -12.78
CA TRP A 445 -29.82 -11.46 -13.07
C TRP A 445 -28.96 -11.57 -11.82
N PHE A 446 -29.36 -10.96 -10.71
CA PHE A 446 -28.55 -10.80 -9.51
C PHE A 446 -29.19 -11.45 -8.28
N VAL A 447 -28.37 -11.88 -7.32
CA VAL A 447 -28.83 -12.57 -6.11
C VAL A 447 -29.54 -11.62 -5.13
N ASP A 448 -28.93 -10.48 -4.78
CA ASP A 448 -29.54 -9.49 -3.88
C ASP A 448 -29.14 -8.05 -4.23
N LEU A 449 -30.04 -7.40 -4.95
CA LEU A 449 -29.91 -6.00 -5.33
C LEU A 449 -29.80 -5.04 -4.15
N LEU A 450 -30.46 -5.30 -3.01
CA LEU A 450 -30.53 -4.33 -1.92
C LEU A 450 -29.17 -4.17 -1.23
N PHE A 451 -28.42 -5.26 -1.14
CA PHE A 451 -27.09 -5.30 -0.51
C PHE A 451 -25.94 -5.32 -1.52
N ALA A 452 -26.21 -4.97 -2.78
CA ALA A 452 -25.24 -5.00 -3.87
C ALA A 452 -24.57 -6.37 -4.02
N ASP A 453 -25.31 -7.44 -3.77
CA ASP A 453 -24.92 -8.80 -4.08
C ASP A 453 -25.27 -9.08 -5.55
N PHE A 454 -24.28 -8.85 -6.40
CA PHE A 454 -24.39 -9.03 -7.85
C PHE A 454 -23.74 -10.31 -8.34
N HIS A 455 -23.72 -11.35 -7.51
CA HIS A 455 -23.48 -12.72 -7.98
C HIS A 455 -24.51 -13.01 -9.07
N LEU A 456 -24.04 -13.54 -10.19
CA LEU A 456 -24.90 -13.76 -11.35
C LEU A 456 -25.77 -14.98 -11.11
N THR A 457 -27.04 -14.89 -11.52
CA THR A 457 -27.94 -16.05 -11.55
C THR A 457 -27.97 -16.66 -12.95
N VAL A 458 -28.45 -17.91 -13.06
CA VAL A 458 -28.53 -18.63 -14.35
C VAL A 458 -29.39 -17.94 -15.43
N VAL A 459 -30.14 -16.89 -15.09
CA VAL A 459 -30.92 -16.11 -16.07
C VAL A 459 -30.15 -14.91 -16.63
N ALA A 460 -28.96 -14.61 -16.12
CA ALA A 460 -28.09 -13.58 -16.66
C ALA A 460 -27.76 -13.84 -18.14
N PRO A 461 -27.49 -12.79 -18.95
CA PRO A 461 -27.23 -12.95 -20.36
C PRO A 461 -25.98 -13.80 -20.61
N VAL A 462 -26.10 -14.82 -21.45
CA VAL A 462 -24.98 -15.72 -21.79
C VAL A 462 -23.78 -14.98 -22.40
N ALA A 463 -23.99 -13.78 -22.94
CA ALA A 463 -22.92 -12.92 -23.46
C ALA A 463 -21.94 -12.45 -22.38
N VAL A 464 -22.37 -12.38 -21.11
CA VAL A 464 -21.49 -11.99 -19.98
C VAL A 464 -20.35 -12.99 -19.80
N ALA A 465 -20.62 -14.29 -20.02
CA ALA A 465 -19.68 -15.39 -19.79
C ALA A 465 -18.43 -15.39 -20.68
N THR A 466 -18.43 -14.58 -21.74
CA THR A 466 -17.28 -14.43 -22.64
C THR A 466 -17.02 -12.96 -22.97
N ALA A 467 -17.58 -12.04 -22.20
CA ALA A 467 -17.42 -10.61 -22.45
C ALA A 467 -16.00 -10.16 -22.05
N ALA A 468 -15.45 -10.72 -20.98
CA ALA A 468 -14.11 -10.41 -20.50
C ALA A 468 -13.04 -11.23 -21.21
N SER A 469 -11.82 -10.70 -21.21
CA SER A 469 -10.61 -11.39 -21.59
C SER A 469 -9.56 -11.18 -20.52
N TRP A 470 -9.03 -12.26 -19.96
CA TRP A 470 -8.01 -12.19 -18.94
C TRP A 470 -6.67 -11.70 -19.52
N SER A 471 -6.00 -10.81 -18.80
CA SER A 471 -4.67 -10.31 -19.11
C SER A 471 -3.73 -10.37 -17.91
N GLU A 472 -2.42 -10.36 -18.13
CA GLU A 472 -1.44 -10.26 -17.05
C GLU A 472 -1.76 -9.12 -16.07
N GLY A 473 -1.59 -9.41 -14.78
CA GLY A 473 -1.96 -8.52 -13.68
C GLY A 473 -3.42 -8.59 -13.26
N ASP A 474 -4.29 -9.31 -13.98
CA ASP A 474 -5.68 -9.53 -13.55
C ASP A 474 -5.80 -10.35 -12.27
N PRO A 475 -6.92 -10.17 -11.53
CA PRO A 475 -7.24 -11.03 -10.40
C PRO A 475 -7.23 -12.50 -10.84
N LEU A 476 -6.60 -13.35 -10.03
CA LEU A 476 -6.59 -14.80 -10.23
C LEU A 476 -7.81 -15.48 -9.62
N VAL A 477 -8.60 -14.74 -8.83
CA VAL A 477 -9.86 -15.19 -8.25
C VAL A 477 -10.94 -14.13 -8.44
N ASP A 478 -12.21 -14.53 -8.39
CA ASP A 478 -13.37 -13.63 -8.39
C ASP A 478 -13.72 -13.14 -6.97
N PHE A 479 -14.97 -12.72 -6.76
CA PHE A 479 -15.44 -12.18 -5.50
C PHE A 479 -15.41 -13.21 -4.36
N ASP A 480 -15.88 -14.42 -4.62
CA ASP A 480 -16.01 -15.48 -3.61
C ASP A 480 -14.71 -16.30 -3.46
N GLY A 481 -13.73 -16.07 -4.34
CA GLY A 481 -12.41 -16.67 -4.27
C GLY A 481 -12.22 -17.83 -5.25
N GLU A 482 -13.16 -18.05 -6.16
CA GLU A 482 -13.02 -19.05 -7.20
C GLU A 482 -12.02 -18.63 -8.26
N ALA A 483 -11.23 -19.60 -8.71
CA ALA A 483 -10.18 -19.36 -9.70
C ALA A 483 -10.73 -18.83 -11.03
N ARG A 484 -10.12 -17.73 -11.48
CA ARG A 484 -10.24 -17.18 -12.83
C ARG A 484 -9.17 -17.81 -13.75
N PRO A 485 -9.30 -17.67 -15.08
CA PRO A 485 -8.23 -18.02 -16.00
C PRO A 485 -6.92 -17.32 -15.60
N ALA A 486 -5.77 -17.95 -15.88
CA ALA A 486 -4.45 -17.37 -15.62
C ALA A 486 -3.61 -17.38 -16.91
N THR A 487 -4.25 -17.13 -18.05
CA THR A 487 -3.61 -17.20 -19.37
C THR A 487 -4.10 -16.05 -20.24
N GLU A 488 -3.15 -15.26 -20.74
CA GLU A 488 -3.38 -14.09 -21.59
C GLU A 488 -4.36 -14.38 -22.74
N GLY A 489 -5.37 -13.51 -22.88
CA GLY A 489 -6.38 -13.61 -23.93
C GLY A 489 -7.47 -14.66 -23.69
N SER A 490 -7.45 -15.37 -22.56
CA SER A 490 -8.48 -16.37 -22.25
C SER A 490 -9.82 -15.68 -21.98
N PRO A 491 -10.92 -16.12 -22.60
CA PRO A 491 -12.24 -15.55 -22.31
C PRO A 491 -12.64 -15.84 -20.86
N ASP A 492 -13.30 -14.87 -20.23
CA ASP A 492 -13.83 -14.97 -18.86
C ASP A 492 -15.18 -14.25 -18.74
N PHE A 493 -15.81 -14.38 -17.56
CA PHE A 493 -16.98 -13.62 -17.17
C PHE A 493 -16.61 -12.16 -16.89
N ALA A 494 -17.32 -11.24 -17.53
CA ALA A 494 -17.29 -9.85 -17.09
C ALA A 494 -18.02 -9.71 -15.74
N GLY A 495 -17.56 -8.79 -14.91
CA GLY A 495 -18.13 -8.51 -13.59
C GLY A 495 -17.31 -9.10 -12.45
N ALA A 496 -17.73 -8.78 -11.22
CA ALA A 496 -17.04 -9.20 -10.00
C ALA A 496 -17.07 -10.69 -9.76
N ASP A 497 -18.14 -11.34 -10.20
CA ASP A 497 -18.38 -12.74 -9.91
C ASP A 497 -19.11 -13.46 -11.06
N ARG A 498 -19.03 -14.79 -11.06
CA ARG A 498 -19.57 -15.67 -12.10
C ARG A 498 -20.81 -16.41 -11.61
N LEU A 499 -21.38 -17.24 -12.49
CA LEU A 499 -22.45 -18.15 -12.10
C LEU A 499 -21.86 -19.24 -11.19
N PRO A 500 -22.45 -19.53 -10.01
CA PRO A 500 -22.03 -20.64 -9.16
C PRO A 500 -22.17 -22.02 -9.81
#